data_AF-A0A1F9SE47-F1
#
_entry.id   AF-A0A1F9SE47-F1
#
_cell.length_a   1.000
_cell.length_b   1.000
_cell.length_c   1.000
_cell.angle_alpha   90.00
_cell.angle_beta   90.00
_cell.angle_gamma   90.00
#
_symmetry.space_group_name_H-M   'P 1'
#
loop_
_entity.id
_entity.type
_entity.pdbx_description
1 polymer ?
#
loop_
_entity_poly.entity_id
_entity_poly.type
_entity_poly.pdbx_seq_one_letter_code
_entity_poly.pdbx_strand_id
1 'polypeptide(L)'
;MKKSVVIAIVGLLALVLFLQYMQRRSPVPALPAGQATPVAEAPAGIPLPAEATAYAAQQPSQETRPSAPIKAPPSSVFKAPAEMAGAGPLPTINADFARAPVGYTGKTLNGILSSHGKAWGNATFGPDVFTKEENDALYSLLAQFFSCNAVAYGDLNMCNFLPGSLNKKDKYFWSPHYQCVDPASRVLFYAYAAGRFNVNGESVCRKYLAGDSVEGAKVPPEFCREVAKGFSYICDMAPARDKSRCREAFPADSRNCRTQDCMDNNRLYLSLRDNNISACPEKYMTECGVFSTKSGSVCSLILDKIAGTFAQTEATHEQNMSPEKKKRLEEARKKEEQKIIEDVNKNARKALGKD
;
A
#
# COMPACT_ATOMS: atom_id res chain seq x y z
N MET A 1 -24.44 -32.39 -18.33
CA MET A 1 -23.15 -32.51 -19.06
C MET A 1 -22.83 -33.99 -19.25
N LYS A 2 -22.40 -34.40 -20.44
CA LYS A 2 -22.02 -35.80 -20.71
C LYS A 2 -20.76 -36.13 -19.89
N LYS A 3 -20.73 -37.30 -19.24
CA LYS A 3 -19.61 -37.73 -18.36
C LYS A 3 -18.24 -37.67 -19.05
N SER A 4 -18.22 -37.79 -20.38
CA SER A 4 -17.02 -37.63 -21.22
C SER A 4 -16.40 -36.23 -21.17
N VAL A 5 -17.19 -35.17 -20.98
CA VAL A 5 -16.68 -33.78 -20.91
C VAL A 5 -15.95 -33.53 -19.59
N VAL A 6 -16.44 -34.10 -18.48
CA VAL A 6 -15.81 -33.96 -17.17
C VAL A 6 -14.46 -34.66 -17.14
N ILE A 7 -14.36 -35.86 -17.74
CA ILE A 7 -13.09 -36.61 -17.82
C ILE A 7 -12.07 -35.84 -18.68
N ALA A 8 -12.50 -35.22 -19.78
CA ALA A 8 -11.62 -34.40 -20.61
C ALA A 8 -11.06 -33.18 -19.86
N ILE A 9 -11.91 -32.48 -19.08
CA ILE A 9 -11.48 -31.30 -18.31
C ILE A 9 -10.50 -31.69 -17.20
N VAL A 10 -10.77 -32.79 -16.47
CA VAL A 10 -9.88 -33.27 -15.40
C VAL A 10 -8.53 -33.74 -15.97
N GLY A 11 -8.52 -34.43 -17.11
CA GLY A 11 -7.30 -34.83 -17.80
C GLY A 11 -6.45 -33.64 -18.24
N LEU A 12 -7.09 -32.58 -18.74
CA LEU A 12 -6.40 -31.37 -19.20
C LEU A 12 -5.81 -30.57 -18.03
N LEU A 13 -6.51 -30.48 -16.90
CA LEU A 13 -5.99 -29.88 -15.66
C LEU A 13 -4.78 -30.65 -15.10
N ALA A 14 -4.84 -31.99 -15.10
CA ALA A 14 -3.71 -32.81 -14.65
C ALA A 14 -2.48 -32.63 -15.55
N LEU A 15 -2.66 -32.50 -16.87
CA LEU A 15 -1.58 -32.24 -17.81
C LEU A 15 -0.91 -30.88 -17.56
N VAL A 16 -1.69 -29.83 -17.31
CA VAL A 16 -1.14 -28.49 -17.02
C VAL A 16 -0.32 -28.50 -15.74
N LEU A 17 -0.83 -29.14 -14.67
CA LEU A 17 -0.09 -29.27 -13.41
C LEU A 17 1.22 -30.06 -13.58
N PHE A 18 1.20 -31.12 -14.40
CA PHE A 18 2.40 -31.91 -14.70
C PHE A 18 3.45 -31.09 -15.48
N LEU A 19 3.03 -30.29 -16.46
CA LEU A 19 3.94 -29.42 -17.21
C LEU A 19 4.55 -28.31 -16.33
N GLN A 20 3.76 -27.71 -15.44
CA GLN A 20 4.26 -26.74 -14.47
C GLN A 20 5.26 -27.36 -13.49
N TYR A 21 5.02 -28.61 -13.07
CA TYR A 21 5.94 -29.35 -12.22
C TYR A 21 7.27 -29.65 -12.93
N MET A 22 7.23 -30.05 -14.21
CA MET A 22 8.44 -30.29 -15.02
C MET A 22 9.25 -29.00 -15.23
N GLN A 23 8.60 -27.86 -15.51
CA GLN A 23 9.30 -26.58 -15.65
C GLN A 23 10.01 -26.13 -14.37
N ARG A 24 9.43 -26.40 -13.20
CA ARG A 24 10.07 -26.08 -11.90
C ARG A 24 11.21 -27.02 -11.54
N ARG A 25 11.29 -28.19 -12.15
CA ARG A 25 12.34 -29.20 -11.88
C ARG A 25 13.45 -29.25 -12.92
N SER A 26 13.34 -28.51 -14.02
CA SER A 26 14.45 -28.38 -14.96
C SER A 26 15.60 -27.62 -14.29
N PRO A 27 16.77 -28.25 -14.09
CA PRO A 27 17.94 -27.55 -13.55
C PRO A 27 18.35 -26.45 -14.53
N VAL A 28 18.61 -25.26 -13.99
CA VAL A 28 19.22 -24.15 -14.74
C VAL A 28 20.52 -24.70 -15.35
N PRO A 29 20.71 -24.60 -16.68
CA PRO A 29 21.94 -25.07 -17.30
C PRO A 29 23.12 -24.29 -16.72
N ALA A 30 24.06 -25.03 -16.11
CA ALA A 30 25.34 -24.48 -15.70
C ALA A 30 26.04 -23.91 -16.94
N LEU A 31 26.40 -22.63 -16.88
CA LEU A 31 27.21 -21.97 -17.89
C LEU A 31 28.51 -22.75 -18.11
N PRO A 32 28.98 -22.89 -19.36
CA PRO A 32 30.18 -23.65 -19.66
C PRO A 32 31.40 -23.03 -18.99
N ALA A 33 32.20 -23.88 -18.35
CA ALA A 33 33.52 -23.54 -17.82
C ALA A 33 34.45 -23.14 -18.99
N GLY A 34 34.51 -21.84 -19.27
CA GLY A 34 35.40 -21.22 -20.23
C GLY A 34 36.74 -20.88 -19.59
N GLN A 35 37.79 -21.42 -20.21
CA GLN A 35 39.23 -21.26 -20.01
C GLN A 35 39.71 -19.94 -19.36
N ALA A 36 40.62 -20.10 -18.40
CA ALA A 36 41.42 -19.05 -17.81
C ALA A 36 42.22 -18.30 -18.90
N THR A 37 41.93 -17.00 -19.02
CA THR A 37 42.81 -16.02 -19.67
C THR A 37 43.53 -15.22 -18.57
N PRO A 38 44.80 -14.83 -18.79
CA PRO A 38 45.60 -14.16 -17.76
C PRO A 38 45.06 -12.77 -17.45
N VAL A 39 45.12 -12.44 -16.16
CA VAL A 39 44.70 -11.20 -15.53
C VAL A 39 45.37 -10.00 -16.22
N ALA A 40 44.56 -9.14 -16.85
CA ALA A 40 44.91 -7.75 -17.07
C ALA A 40 44.38 -6.93 -15.89
N GLU A 41 45.25 -6.13 -15.28
CA GLU A 41 44.94 -5.20 -14.19
C GLU A 41 43.68 -4.39 -14.48
N ALA A 42 42.66 -4.56 -13.64
CA ALA A 42 41.58 -3.60 -13.52
C ALA A 42 42.10 -2.39 -12.72
N PRO A 43 41.75 -1.15 -13.10
CA PRO A 43 42.17 0.04 -12.37
C PRO A 43 41.63 0.01 -10.93
N ALA A 44 42.51 0.35 -9.98
CA ALA A 44 42.24 0.38 -8.56
C ALA A 44 40.94 1.16 -8.25
N GLY A 45 39.91 0.43 -7.84
CA GLY A 45 38.71 1.00 -7.23
C GLY A 45 39.08 1.66 -5.90
N ILE A 46 38.71 2.93 -5.75
CA ILE A 46 38.91 3.71 -4.53
C ILE A 46 38.16 3.01 -3.38
N PRO A 47 38.83 2.64 -2.28
CA PRO A 47 38.16 2.05 -1.12
C PRO A 47 37.25 3.10 -0.49
N LEU A 48 35.97 2.75 -0.32
CA LEU A 48 35.03 3.55 0.48
C LEU A 48 35.52 3.63 1.94
N PRO A 49 35.37 4.78 2.61
CA PRO A 49 35.79 4.96 4.00
C PRO A 49 35.06 3.97 4.92
N ALA A 50 35.79 3.47 5.93
CA ALA A 50 35.35 2.42 6.87
C ALA A 50 34.07 2.75 7.68
N GLU A 51 33.56 3.98 7.56
CA GLU A 51 32.35 4.45 8.21
C GLU A 51 31.07 3.93 7.53
N ALA A 52 31.14 3.49 6.27
CA ALA A 52 29.98 2.97 5.53
C ALA A 52 29.61 1.51 5.88
N THR A 53 30.53 0.73 6.45
CA THR A 53 30.30 -0.67 6.88
C THR A 53 29.93 -0.80 8.36
N ALA A 54 30.03 0.28 9.15
CA ALA A 54 29.71 0.28 10.57
C ALA A 54 28.19 0.25 10.89
N TYR A 55 27.33 0.54 9.91
CA TYR A 55 25.86 0.53 10.11
C TYR A 55 25.21 -0.87 10.08
N ALA A 56 25.95 -1.91 9.69
CA ALA A 56 25.40 -3.27 9.59
C ALA A 56 25.66 -4.16 10.84
N ALA A 57 26.42 -3.68 11.83
CA ALA A 57 26.86 -4.51 12.95
C ALA A 57 26.78 -3.80 14.31
N GLN A 58 25.58 -3.39 14.72
CA GLN A 58 25.27 -3.22 16.14
C GLN A 58 23.88 -3.81 16.43
N GLN A 59 23.87 -5.07 16.86
CA GLN A 59 22.77 -5.58 17.68
C GLN A 59 22.90 -4.94 19.07
N PRO A 60 21.90 -4.20 19.56
CA PRO A 60 21.86 -3.85 20.97
C PRO A 60 21.45 -5.09 21.76
N SER A 61 22.28 -5.44 22.74
CA SER A 61 21.97 -6.35 23.82
C SER A 61 20.59 -6.03 24.44
N GLN A 62 19.81 -7.10 24.67
CA GLN A 62 18.54 -7.08 25.39
C GLN A 62 18.76 -6.54 26.81
N GLU A 63 18.55 -5.23 26.98
CA GLU A 63 18.39 -4.63 28.29
C GLU A 63 16.97 -4.08 28.37
N THR A 64 16.23 -4.56 29.35
CA THR A 64 14.80 -4.38 29.60
C THR A 64 14.49 -2.90 29.88
N ARG A 65 14.47 -2.08 28.83
CA ARG A 65 14.14 -0.66 28.93
C ARG A 65 12.61 -0.53 29.02
N PRO A 66 12.06 0.22 30.00
CA PRO A 66 10.64 0.55 29.99
C PRO A 66 10.34 1.32 28.70
N SER A 67 9.43 0.76 27.90
CA SER A 67 8.97 1.33 26.63
C SER A 67 8.33 2.69 26.90
N ALA A 68 9.10 3.77 26.76
CA ALA A 68 8.52 5.11 26.72
C ALA A 68 7.49 5.15 25.57
N PRO A 69 6.28 5.70 25.79
CA PRO A 69 5.27 5.78 24.76
C PRO A 69 5.83 6.58 23.59
N ILE A 70 5.84 5.92 22.43
CA ILE A 70 6.28 6.47 21.16
C ILE A 70 5.39 7.68 20.81
N LYS A 71 5.98 8.88 20.79
CA LYS A 71 5.31 10.10 20.32
C LYS A 71 5.23 10.05 18.79
N ALA A 72 4.01 10.04 18.23
CA ALA A 72 3.80 10.12 16.79
C ALA A 72 4.31 11.48 16.26
N PRO A 73 4.81 11.55 15.01
CA PRO A 73 5.12 12.83 14.38
C PRO A 73 3.86 13.72 14.34
N PRO A 74 3.99 15.05 14.42
CA PRO A 74 2.85 15.95 14.44
C PRO A 74 2.01 15.79 13.15
N SER A 75 0.73 15.42 13.32
CA SER A 75 -0.25 15.22 12.24
C SER A 75 -0.57 16.51 11.45
N SER A 76 -0.01 17.65 11.84
CA SER A 76 -0.32 18.98 11.28
C SER A 76 0.07 19.16 9.82
N VAL A 77 0.86 18.26 9.23
CA VAL A 77 1.34 18.35 7.84
C VAL A 77 0.33 17.72 6.86
N PHE A 78 -0.60 16.88 7.32
CA PHE A 78 -1.43 16.08 6.43
C PHE A 78 -2.85 15.96 6.95
N LYS A 79 -3.75 16.83 6.46
CA LYS A 79 -5.18 16.76 6.79
C LYS A 79 -5.89 15.94 5.74
N ALA A 80 -6.38 14.77 6.13
CA ALA A 80 -7.22 13.95 5.29
C ALA A 80 -8.60 14.61 5.05
N PRO A 81 -9.18 14.44 3.85
CA PRO A 81 -10.53 14.89 3.54
C PRO A 81 -11.60 14.01 4.23
N ALA A 82 -12.85 14.45 4.16
CA ALA A 82 -13.99 13.55 4.41
C ALA A 82 -14.08 12.48 3.32
N GLU A 83 -14.62 11.30 3.64
CA GLU A 83 -14.76 10.18 2.69
C GLU A 83 -15.59 10.60 1.45
N MET A 84 -15.15 10.21 0.26
CA MET A 84 -15.76 10.64 -1.00
C MET A 84 -16.44 9.51 -1.77
N ALA A 85 -17.54 9.86 -2.44
CA ALA A 85 -18.15 9.04 -3.50
C ALA A 85 -17.33 9.19 -4.80
N GLY A 86 -16.79 8.10 -5.32
CA GLY A 86 -15.73 8.04 -6.34
C GLY A 86 -16.06 8.46 -7.78
N ALA A 87 -16.85 9.52 -8.00
CA ALA A 87 -17.25 9.95 -9.35
C ALA A 87 -16.49 11.19 -9.89
N GLY A 88 -15.64 11.84 -9.09
CA GLY A 88 -14.95 13.09 -9.47
C GLY A 88 -13.44 13.06 -9.20
N PRO A 89 -12.71 14.15 -9.50
CA PRO A 89 -11.27 14.23 -9.23
C PRO A 89 -10.97 13.94 -7.77
N LEU A 90 -9.84 13.26 -7.52
CA LEU A 90 -9.44 12.97 -6.15
C LEU A 90 -8.86 14.22 -5.49
N PRO A 91 -8.91 14.32 -4.14
CA PRO A 91 -8.60 15.54 -3.42
C PRO A 91 -7.12 15.87 -3.57
N THR A 92 -6.82 17.16 -3.77
CA THR A 92 -5.44 17.64 -3.80
C THR A 92 -4.82 17.52 -2.42
N ILE A 93 -3.60 16.98 -2.38
CA ILE A 93 -2.81 16.87 -1.17
C ILE A 93 -1.97 18.13 -1.03
N ASN A 94 -2.14 18.84 0.08
CA ASN A 94 -1.36 20.04 0.40
C ASN A 94 -0.05 19.66 1.11
N ALA A 95 0.84 18.94 0.41
CA ALA A 95 2.16 18.55 0.90
C ALA A 95 3.21 18.66 -0.22
N ASP A 96 4.46 18.96 0.14
CA ASP A 96 5.53 19.19 -0.82
C ASP A 96 5.81 17.98 -1.70
N PHE A 97 5.84 16.77 -1.13
CA PHE A 97 6.07 15.55 -1.91
C PHE A 97 4.98 15.30 -2.96
N ALA A 98 3.74 15.76 -2.73
CA ALA A 98 2.64 15.56 -3.67
C ALA A 98 2.67 16.57 -4.83
N ARG A 99 3.38 17.69 -4.63
CA ARG A 99 3.62 18.74 -5.64
C ARG A 99 4.95 18.55 -6.36
N ALA A 100 5.91 17.88 -5.74
CA ALA A 100 7.18 17.56 -6.36
C ALA A 100 6.96 16.58 -7.54
N PRO A 101 7.70 16.74 -8.64
CA PRO A 101 7.77 15.72 -9.67
C PRO A 101 8.25 14.39 -9.08
N VAL A 102 7.59 13.31 -9.47
CA VAL A 102 7.88 11.96 -9.01
C VAL A 102 8.64 11.21 -10.09
N GLY A 103 9.84 10.74 -9.74
CA GLY A 103 10.75 10.03 -10.64
C GLY A 103 11.11 10.82 -11.91
N TYR A 104 11.39 10.09 -12.99
CA TYR A 104 11.81 10.63 -14.29
C TYR A 104 10.64 11.13 -15.17
N THR A 105 9.39 10.94 -14.71
CA THR A 105 8.20 11.20 -15.53
C THR A 105 7.82 12.68 -15.58
N GLY A 106 8.32 13.50 -14.64
CA GLY A 106 7.91 14.89 -14.46
C GLY A 106 6.48 15.05 -13.91
N LYS A 107 5.73 13.96 -13.71
CA LYS A 107 4.35 13.99 -13.18
C LYS A 107 4.36 14.12 -11.67
N THR A 108 3.39 14.84 -11.13
CA THR A 108 3.21 15.00 -9.68
C THR A 108 2.06 14.10 -9.21
N LEU A 109 2.07 13.66 -7.95
CA LEU A 109 0.95 12.89 -7.40
C LEU A 109 -0.36 13.67 -7.51
N ASN A 110 -0.35 14.98 -7.23
CA ASN A 110 -1.53 15.82 -7.40
C ASN A 110 -2.00 15.89 -8.87
N GLY A 111 -1.08 15.88 -9.83
CA GLY A 111 -1.42 15.78 -11.25
C GLY A 111 -2.19 14.50 -11.56
N ILE A 112 -1.69 13.35 -11.07
CA ILE A 112 -2.32 12.04 -11.24
C ILE A 112 -3.70 11.98 -10.56
N LEU A 113 -3.81 12.46 -9.31
CA LEU A 113 -5.08 12.48 -8.58
C LEU A 113 -6.12 13.39 -9.25
N SER A 114 -5.69 14.52 -9.80
CA SER A 114 -6.58 15.49 -10.46
C SER A 114 -7.13 15.02 -11.82
N SER A 115 -6.47 14.04 -12.46
CA SER A 115 -6.93 13.43 -13.72
C SER A 115 -7.95 12.30 -13.51
N HIS A 116 -8.20 11.91 -12.26
CA HIS A 116 -9.25 10.96 -11.91
C HIS A 116 -10.63 11.51 -12.32
N GLY A 117 -11.49 10.65 -12.86
CA GLY A 117 -12.77 11.03 -13.46
C GLY A 117 -12.65 11.64 -14.86
N LYS A 118 -11.43 11.80 -15.40
CA LYS A 118 -11.19 12.32 -16.77
C LYS A 118 -10.43 11.30 -17.63
N ALA A 119 -9.25 10.90 -17.18
CA ALA A 119 -8.37 9.96 -17.89
C ALA A 119 -8.46 8.53 -17.32
N TRP A 120 -8.78 8.42 -16.04
CA TRP A 120 -8.85 7.16 -15.30
C TRP A 120 -9.93 7.24 -14.23
N GLY A 121 -10.29 6.12 -13.60
CA GLY A 121 -11.29 6.04 -12.54
C GLY A 121 -12.51 5.17 -12.87
N ASN A 122 -13.28 4.81 -11.84
CA ASN A 122 -14.35 3.79 -11.93
C ASN A 122 -15.59 4.21 -12.73
N ALA A 123 -15.79 5.52 -12.87
CA ALA A 123 -16.93 6.10 -13.59
C ALA A 123 -16.53 6.68 -14.95
N THR A 124 -15.29 6.48 -15.38
CA THR A 124 -14.75 7.06 -16.61
C THR A 124 -14.89 6.05 -17.74
N PHE A 125 -15.60 6.40 -18.81
CA PHE A 125 -15.83 5.52 -19.96
C PHE A 125 -15.43 6.22 -21.26
N GLY A 126 -14.65 5.55 -22.09
CA GLY A 126 -14.22 6.07 -23.39
C GLY A 126 -13.11 5.22 -24.02
N PRO A 127 -12.81 5.44 -25.31
CA PRO A 127 -11.72 4.72 -25.98
C PRO A 127 -10.31 5.19 -25.56
N ASP A 128 -10.20 6.32 -24.86
CA ASP A 128 -8.91 6.91 -24.44
C ASP A 128 -8.75 6.96 -22.90
N VAL A 129 -9.59 6.22 -22.19
CA VAL A 129 -9.58 6.19 -20.72
C VAL A 129 -8.99 4.87 -20.31
N PHE A 130 -8.36 4.86 -19.14
CA PHE A 130 -7.73 3.65 -18.61
C PHE A 130 -8.74 2.51 -18.55
N THR A 131 -8.30 1.33 -18.96
CA THR A 131 -9.05 0.08 -18.85
C THR A 131 -9.32 -0.26 -17.38
N LYS A 132 -10.21 -1.21 -17.14
CA LYS A 132 -10.51 -1.65 -15.76
C LYS A 132 -9.24 -2.17 -15.08
N GLU A 133 -8.44 -2.97 -15.75
CA GLU A 133 -7.21 -3.55 -15.23
C GLU A 133 -6.17 -2.47 -14.91
N GLU A 134 -6.05 -1.44 -15.76
CA GLU A 134 -5.18 -0.28 -15.53
C GLU A 134 -5.64 0.57 -14.34
N ASN A 135 -6.95 0.78 -14.21
CA ASN A 135 -7.54 1.46 -13.06
C ASN A 135 -7.29 0.66 -11.77
N ASP A 136 -7.54 -0.65 -11.77
CA ASP A 136 -7.35 -1.53 -10.63
C ASP A 136 -5.87 -1.54 -10.17
N ALA A 137 -4.93 -1.56 -11.12
CA ALA A 137 -3.50 -1.48 -10.83
C ALA A 137 -3.11 -0.14 -10.18
N LEU A 138 -3.60 0.98 -10.73
CA LEU A 138 -3.32 2.30 -10.19
C LEU A 138 -3.96 2.50 -8.80
N TYR A 139 -5.21 2.06 -8.60
CA TYR A 139 -5.85 2.08 -7.29
C TYR A 139 -5.12 1.22 -6.27
N SER A 140 -4.64 0.03 -6.65
CA SER A 140 -3.89 -0.84 -5.76
C SER A 140 -2.61 -0.17 -5.27
N LEU A 141 -1.88 0.52 -6.17
CA LEU A 141 -0.68 1.26 -5.79
C LEU A 141 -0.99 2.47 -4.92
N LEU A 142 -2.05 3.22 -5.24
CA LEU A 142 -2.50 4.34 -4.40
C LEU A 142 -2.96 3.86 -3.02
N ALA A 143 -3.68 2.74 -2.93
CA ALA A 143 -4.09 2.11 -1.68
C ALA A 143 -2.88 1.72 -0.82
N GLN A 144 -1.87 1.09 -1.41
CA GLN A 144 -0.61 0.79 -0.72
C GLN A 144 0.11 2.06 -0.24
N PHE A 145 0.15 3.11 -1.06
CA PHE A 145 0.77 4.37 -0.69
C PHE A 145 0.06 5.02 0.51
N PHE A 146 -1.26 5.16 0.45
CA PHE A 146 -2.02 5.76 1.54
C PHE A 146 -2.07 4.86 2.79
N SER A 147 -2.06 3.54 2.64
CA SER A 147 -1.91 2.58 3.76
C SER A 147 -0.58 2.81 4.48
N CYS A 148 0.52 2.85 3.73
CA CYS A 148 1.85 3.14 4.25
C CYS A 148 1.88 4.47 5.02
N ASN A 149 1.32 5.55 4.46
CA ASN A 149 1.23 6.83 5.15
C ASN A 149 0.32 6.78 6.39
N ALA A 150 -0.82 6.08 6.31
CA ALA A 150 -1.72 5.90 7.44
C ALA A 150 -1.00 5.28 8.64
N VAL A 151 -0.15 4.28 8.39
CA VAL A 151 0.66 3.63 9.43
C VAL A 151 1.78 4.54 9.92
N ALA A 152 2.49 5.24 9.01
CA ALA A 152 3.57 6.17 9.36
C ALA A 152 3.12 7.26 10.33
N TYR A 153 1.91 7.80 10.10
CA TYR A 153 1.34 8.90 10.88
C TYR A 153 0.37 8.44 11.97
N GLY A 154 -0.02 7.16 11.99
CA GLY A 154 -1.02 6.64 12.91
C GLY A 154 -2.43 7.22 12.66
N ASP A 155 -2.75 7.54 11.41
CA ASP A 155 -4.03 8.17 11.03
C ASP A 155 -4.68 7.40 9.87
N LEU A 156 -5.72 6.62 10.18
CA LEU A 156 -6.48 5.88 9.17
C LEU A 156 -7.28 6.78 8.22
N ASN A 157 -7.46 8.07 8.54
CA ASN A 157 -8.14 8.98 7.63
C ASN A 157 -7.31 9.26 6.38
N MET A 158 -6.00 8.94 6.36
CA MET A 158 -5.20 8.99 5.13
C MET A 158 -5.81 8.18 3.98
N CYS A 159 -6.61 7.16 4.28
CA CYS A 159 -7.32 6.40 3.25
C CYS A 159 -8.48 7.16 2.60
N ASN A 160 -8.96 8.27 3.18
CA ASN A 160 -10.08 9.05 2.65
C ASN A 160 -9.74 9.81 1.35
N PHE A 161 -8.46 9.86 0.96
CA PHE A 161 -8.07 10.33 -0.38
C PHE A 161 -8.50 9.37 -1.50
N LEU A 162 -8.91 8.15 -1.14
CA LEU A 162 -9.37 7.13 -2.07
C LEU A 162 -10.89 7.01 -2.04
N PRO A 163 -11.50 6.67 -3.19
CA PRO A 163 -12.94 6.51 -3.26
C PRO A 163 -13.39 5.29 -2.47
N GLY A 164 -14.47 5.47 -1.70
CA GLY A 164 -15.20 4.38 -1.07
C GLY A 164 -16.03 3.58 -2.08
N SER A 165 -16.88 2.68 -1.57
CA SER A 165 -17.80 1.92 -2.43
C SER A 165 -18.83 2.84 -3.10
N LEU A 166 -19.00 2.69 -4.42
CA LEU A 166 -20.00 3.44 -5.20
C LEU A 166 -21.43 2.97 -4.91
N ASN A 167 -21.63 1.69 -4.54
CA ASN A 167 -22.90 1.17 -4.06
C ASN A 167 -22.77 0.67 -2.63
N LYS A 168 -23.73 1.06 -1.78
CA LYS A 168 -23.89 0.48 -0.42
C LYS A 168 -24.12 -1.04 -0.41
N LYS A 169 -24.46 -1.63 -1.57
CA LYS A 169 -24.67 -3.07 -1.77
C LYS A 169 -23.45 -3.80 -2.34
N ASP A 170 -22.52 -3.07 -2.96
CA ASP A 170 -21.29 -3.68 -3.42
C ASP A 170 -20.45 -4.03 -2.20
N LYS A 171 -19.93 -5.26 -2.22
CA LYS A 171 -19.05 -5.81 -1.19
C LYS A 171 -17.96 -4.78 -0.88
N TYR A 172 -18.03 -4.18 0.31
CA TYR A 172 -17.16 -3.11 0.84
C TYR A 172 -15.66 -3.36 0.55
N PHE A 173 -15.30 -4.65 0.54
CA PHE A 173 -14.02 -5.30 0.25
C PHE A 173 -13.26 -4.90 -1.02
N TRP A 174 -13.92 -4.36 -2.05
CA TRP A 174 -13.26 -4.07 -3.33
C TRP A 174 -12.99 -2.58 -3.55
N SER A 175 -13.42 -1.72 -2.64
CA SER A 175 -13.16 -0.28 -2.80
C SER A 175 -11.66 0.03 -2.59
N PRO A 176 -11.10 0.98 -3.35
CA PRO A 176 -9.73 1.46 -3.12
C PRO A 176 -9.52 1.96 -1.69
N HIS A 177 -10.55 2.56 -1.08
CA HIS A 177 -10.54 2.92 0.35
C HIS A 177 -10.35 1.71 1.26
N TYR A 178 -11.12 0.63 1.06
CA TYR A 178 -10.95 -0.61 1.84
C TYR A 178 -9.56 -1.22 1.67
N GLN A 179 -9.04 -1.27 0.44
CA GLN A 179 -7.69 -1.77 0.15
C GLN A 179 -6.60 -0.98 0.89
N CYS A 180 -6.86 0.30 1.22
CA CYS A 180 -5.98 1.09 2.06
C CYS A 180 -6.21 0.82 3.56
N VAL A 181 -7.47 0.79 4.00
CA VAL A 181 -7.81 0.68 5.43
C VAL A 181 -7.48 -0.69 6.00
N ASP A 182 -7.70 -1.79 5.28
CA ASP A 182 -7.48 -3.14 5.80
C ASP A 182 -6.04 -3.38 6.29
N PRO A 183 -4.99 -3.22 5.45
CA PRO A 183 -3.61 -3.41 5.91
C PRO A 183 -3.21 -2.41 7.00
N ALA A 184 -3.54 -1.12 6.83
CA ALA A 184 -3.17 -0.10 7.80
C ALA A 184 -3.82 -0.30 9.17
N SER A 185 -5.13 -0.58 9.21
CA SER A 185 -5.87 -0.80 10.45
C SER A 185 -5.40 -2.06 11.15
N ARG A 186 -5.05 -3.11 10.39
CA ARG A 186 -4.51 -4.35 10.94
C ARG A 186 -3.15 -4.12 11.61
N VAL A 187 -2.18 -3.50 10.92
CA VAL A 187 -0.86 -3.22 11.53
C VAL A 187 -0.98 -2.32 12.76
N LEU A 188 -1.75 -1.23 12.68
CA LEU A 188 -1.94 -0.33 13.81
C LEU A 188 -2.69 -1.00 14.98
N PHE A 189 -3.66 -1.88 14.70
CA PHE A 189 -4.36 -2.66 15.71
C PHE A 189 -3.43 -3.60 16.46
N TYR A 190 -2.65 -4.42 15.74
CA TYR A 190 -1.70 -5.33 16.38
C TYR A 190 -0.58 -4.59 17.10
N ALA A 191 -0.17 -3.42 16.60
CA ALA A 191 0.75 -2.54 17.31
C ALA A 191 0.16 -1.99 18.61
N TYR A 192 -1.13 -1.64 18.62
CA TYR A 192 -1.83 -1.21 19.83
C TYR A 192 -1.95 -2.35 20.85
N ALA A 193 -2.37 -3.54 20.38
CA ALA A 193 -2.46 -4.75 21.21
C ALA A 193 -1.10 -5.12 21.82
N ALA A 194 -0.01 -4.86 21.09
CA ALA A 194 1.36 -5.05 21.53
C ALA A 194 1.88 -3.93 22.45
N GLY A 195 1.09 -2.90 22.76
CA GLY A 195 1.48 -1.75 23.56
C GLY A 195 2.49 -0.81 22.89
N ARG A 196 2.65 -0.90 21.56
CA ARG A 196 3.58 -0.10 20.76
C ARG A 196 2.95 1.13 20.12
N PHE A 197 1.63 1.21 20.09
CA PHE A 197 0.88 2.30 19.47
C PHE A 197 -0.24 2.79 20.40
N ASN A 198 -0.17 4.02 20.90
CA ASN A 198 -1.15 4.54 21.86
C ASN A 198 -2.03 5.67 21.31
N VAL A 199 -1.63 6.30 20.19
CA VAL A 199 -2.35 7.43 19.61
C VAL A 199 -3.59 6.92 18.90
N ASN A 200 -4.80 7.30 19.32
CA ASN A 200 -6.04 6.82 18.71
C ASN A 200 -6.21 5.28 18.68
N GLY A 201 -5.49 4.55 19.56
CA GLY A 201 -5.47 3.08 19.56
C GLY A 201 -6.87 2.45 19.69
N GLU A 202 -7.73 3.01 20.54
CA GLU A 202 -9.11 2.54 20.68
C GLU A 202 -9.93 2.74 19.40
N SER A 203 -9.75 3.87 18.71
CA SER A 203 -10.44 4.16 17.44
C SER A 203 -9.99 3.20 16.34
N VAL A 204 -8.68 2.96 16.22
CA VAL A 204 -8.12 1.95 15.31
C VAL A 204 -8.67 0.57 15.63
N CYS A 205 -8.70 0.18 16.90
CA CYS A 205 -9.26 -1.10 17.32
C CYS A 205 -10.73 -1.23 16.91
N ARG A 206 -11.56 -0.21 17.14
CA ARG A 206 -12.97 -0.22 16.72
C ARG A 206 -13.12 -0.34 15.21
N LYS A 207 -12.27 0.34 14.43
CA LYS A 207 -12.25 0.21 12.96
C LYS A 207 -11.85 -1.19 12.51
N TYR A 208 -10.82 -1.78 13.10
CA TYR A 208 -10.41 -3.16 12.81
C TYR A 208 -11.52 -4.17 13.14
N LEU A 209 -12.19 -4.00 14.29
CA LEU A 209 -13.31 -4.85 14.70
C LEU A 209 -14.56 -4.69 13.84
N ALA A 210 -14.71 -3.57 13.15
CA ALA A 210 -15.79 -3.36 12.18
C ALA A 210 -15.50 -4.01 10.82
N GLY A 211 -14.27 -4.46 10.59
CA GLY A 211 -13.89 -5.19 9.38
C GLY A 211 -14.23 -6.68 9.49
N ASP A 212 -14.38 -7.32 8.33
CA ASP A 212 -14.88 -8.70 8.28
C ASP A 212 -13.81 -9.74 8.66
N SER A 213 -12.55 -9.33 8.75
CA SER A 213 -11.42 -10.14 9.22
C SER A 213 -11.65 -10.78 10.60
N VAL A 214 -12.56 -10.20 11.39
CA VAL A 214 -12.92 -10.68 12.73
C VAL A 214 -14.44 -10.88 12.88
N GLU A 215 -15.15 -11.01 11.75
CA GLU A 215 -16.59 -11.28 11.76
C GLU A 215 -16.87 -12.57 12.53
N GLY A 216 -17.71 -12.47 13.57
CA GLY A 216 -18.08 -13.62 14.40
C GLY A 216 -17.15 -13.93 15.58
N ALA A 217 -16.04 -13.19 15.77
CA ALA A 217 -15.11 -13.39 16.89
C ALA A 217 -15.72 -13.03 18.28
N LYS A 218 -16.88 -12.34 18.32
CA LYS A 218 -17.63 -11.93 19.52
C LYS A 218 -16.73 -11.47 20.66
N VAL A 219 -16.29 -10.22 20.59
CA VAL A 219 -15.45 -9.60 21.61
C VAL A 219 -16.27 -8.87 22.69
N PRO A 220 -15.76 -8.77 23.94
CA PRO A 220 -16.41 -7.99 25.00
C PRO A 220 -16.50 -6.48 24.66
N PRO A 221 -17.46 -5.73 25.23
CA PRO A 221 -17.62 -4.28 24.99
C PRO A 221 -16.37 -3.45 25.34
N GLU A 222 -15.63 -3.88 26.35
CA GLU A 222 -14.38 -3.29 26.83
C GLU A 222 -13.13 -3.74 26.05
N PHE A 223 -13.26 -4.63 25.05
CA PHE A 223 -12.13 -5.22 24.32
C PHE A 223 -11.10 -4.17 23.90
N CYS A 224 -11.51 -3.11 23.21
CA CYS A 224 -10.58 -2.11 22.72
C CYS A 224 -9.90 -1.28 23.81
N ARG A 225 -10.48 -1.19 25.01
CA ARG A 225 -9.83 -0.52 26.15
C ARG A 225 -8.79 -1.42 26.81
N GLU A 226 -9.00 -2.72 26.73
CA GLU A 226 -8.19 -3.73 27.42
C GLU A 226 -7.14 -4.40 26.52
N VAL A 227 -7.16 -4.16 25.20
CA VAL A 227 -6.36 -4.94 24.23
C VAL A 227 -4.86 -4.74 24.35
N ALA A 228 -4.44 -3.58 24.84
CA ALA A 228 -3.04 -3.32 25.15
C ALA A 228 -2.50 -4.21 26.30
N LYS A 229 -3.36 -4.90 27.06
CA LYS A 229 -2.94 -5.93 28.04
C LYS A 229 -2.61 -7.28 27.39
N GLY A 230 -2.81 -7.41 26.08
CA GLY A 230 -2.46 -8.58 25.27
C GLY A 230 -3.62 -9.55 25.04
N PHE A 231 -3.53 -10.34 23.97
CA PHE A 231 -4.63 -11.21 23.54
C PHE A 231 -4.93 -12.38 24.48
N SER A 232 -3.92 -12.93 25.16
CA SER A 232 -4.16 -13.98 26.17
C SER A 232 -5.09 -13.48 27.26
N TYR A 233 -4.87 -12.24 27.74
CA TYR A 233 -5.70 -11.62 28.78
C TYR A 233 -7.14 -11.44 28.32
N ILE A 234 -7.38 -10.84 27.15
CA ILE A 234 -8.77 -10.63 26.71
C ILE A 234 -9.48 -11.93 26.35
N CYS A 235 -8.82 -12.84 25.63
CA CYS A 235 -9.47 -14.08 25.26
C CYS A 235 -9.77 -14.99 26.45
N ASP A 236 -9.12 -14.77 27.61
CA ASP A 236 -9.49 -15.46 28.85
C ASP A 236 -10.73 -14.85 29.55
N MET A 237 -11.06 -13.58 29.26
CA MET A 237 -12.31 -12.93 29.69
C MET A 237 -13.51 -13.30 28.81
N ALA A 238 -13.29 -13.84 27.61
CA ALA A 238 -14.37 -14.32 26.76
C ALA A 238 -15.11 -15.52 27.38
N PRO A 239 -16.42 -15.70 27.12
CA PRO A 239 -17.17 -16.88 27.56
C PRO A 239 -16.47 -18.18 27.15
N ALA A 240 -16.53 -19.22 27.99
CA ALA A 240 -15.80 -20.48 27.80
C ALA A 240 -15.99 -21.08 26.38
N ARG A 241 -17.21 -21.01 25.84
CA ARG A 241 -17.56 -21.50 24.50
C ARG A 241 -16.92 -20.71 23.34
N ASP A 242 -16.54 -19.46 23.60
CA ASP A 242 -16.05 -18.51 22.59
C ASP A 242 -14.52 -18.32 22.67
N LYS A 243 -13.85 -18.82 23.73
CA LYS A 243 -12.39 -18.68 23.92
C LYS A 243 -11.56 -19.17 22.74
N SER A 244 -11.88 -20.34 22.17
CA SER A 244 -11.14 -20.87 21.02
C SER A 244 -11.27 -19.96 19.79
N ARG A 245 -12.47 -19.40 19.56
CA ARG A 245 -12.72 -18.49 18.43
C ARG A 245 -12.00 -17.15 18.64
N CYS A 246 -12.01 -16.64 19.87
CA CYS A 246 -11.24 -15.45 20.22
C CYS A 246 -9.75 -15.67 19.98
N ARG A 247 -9.18 -16.79 20.44
CA ARG A 247 -7.75 -17.09 20.26
C ARG A 247 -7.36 -17.33 18.79
N GLU A 248 -8.29 -17.76 17.96
CA GLU A 248 -8.07 -17.89 16.51
C GLU A 248 -8.13 -16.52 15.80
N ALA A 249 -9.04 -15.62 16.20
CA ALA A 249 -9.10 -14.27 15.66
C ALA A 249 -7.97 -13.36 16.17
N PHE A 250 -7.54 -13.56 17.42
CA PHE A 250 -6.53 -12.77 18.12
C PHE A 250 -5.42 -13.68 18.67
N PRO A 251 -4.58 -14.26 17.79
CA PRO A 251 -3.64 -15.30 18.19
C PRO A 251 -2.40 -14.73 18.88
N ALA A 252 -2.29 -14.98 20.19
CA ALA A 252 -1.04 -14.76 20.94
C ALA A 252 0.03 -15.84 20.64
N ASP A 253 -0.41 -17.02 20.19
CA ASP A 253 0.42 -18.21 19.98
C ASP A 253 0.04 -18.88 18.65
N SER A 254 1.03 -19.30 17.87
CA SER A 254 0.83 -19.96 16.58
C SER A 254 0.05 -21.27 16.69
N ARG A 255 0.07 -21.94 17.85
CA ARG A 255 -0.72 -23.15 18.14
C ARG A 255 -2.23 -22.88 18.14
N ASN A 256 -2.66 -21.63 18.24
CA ASN A 256 -4.07 -21.25 18.14
C ASN A 256 -4.54 -21.09 16.69
N CYS A 257 -3.62 -21.16 15.73
CA CYS A 257 -3.92 -20.91 14.33
C CYS A 257 -4.16 -22.17 13.51
N ARG A 258 -5.24 -22.13 12.73
CA ARG A 258 -5.64 -23.19 11.80
C ARG A 258 -5.61 -22.74 10.33
N THR A 259 -5.55 -21.44 10.10
CA THR A 259 -5.57 -20.82 8.78
C THR A 259 -4.33 -19.97 8.56
N GLN A 260 -3.99 -19.72 7.28
CA GLN A 260 -2.88 -18.85 6.94
C GLN A 260 -3.10 -17.41 7.44
N ASP A 261 -4.34 -16.90 7.39
CA ASP A 261 -4.63 -15.55 7.87
C ASP A 261 -4.43 -15.42 9.39
N CYS A 262 -4.81 -16.44 10.18
CA CYS A 262 -4.46 -16.48 11.60
C CYS A 262 -2.95 -16.50 11.80
N MET A 263 -2.21 -17.31 11.03
CA MET A 263 -0.75 -17.36 11.13
C MET A 263 -0.11 -16.01 10.80
N ASP A 264 -0.61 -15.31 9.80
CA ASP A 264 -0.14 -13.97 9.44
C ASP A 264 -0.45 -12.96 10.56
N ASN A 265 -1.64 -13.02 11.15
CA ASN A 265 -2.03 -12.21 12.29
C ASN A 265 -1.16 -12.47 13.53
N ASN A 266 -0.83 -13.74 13.80
CA ASN A 266 0.07 -14.12 14.88
C ASN A 266 1.48 -13.57 14.64
N ARG A 267 2.02 -13.76 13.44
CA ARG A 267 3.34 -13.22 13.05
C ARG A 267 3.36 -11.71 13.18
N LEU A 268 2.34 -11.03 12.68
CA LEU A 268 2.22 -9.57 12.78
C LEU A 268 2.21 -9.09 14.25
N TYR A 269 1.41 -9.72 15.11
CA TYR A 269 1.41 -9.43 16.55
C TYR A 269 2.78 -9.61 17.19
N LEU A 270 3.42 -10.76 16.98
CA LEU A 270 4.73 -11.08 17.56
C LEU A 270 5.81 -10.14 17.03
N SER A 271 5.83 -9.86 15.72
CA SER A 271 6.76 -8.91 15.09
C SER A 271 6.66 -7.52 15.70
N LEU A 272 5.45 -7.00 15.91
CA LEU A 272 5.26 -5.68 16.48
C LEU A 272 5.59 -5.65 17.97
N ARG A 273 5.18 -6.67 18.73
CA ARG A 273 5.50 -6.82 20.16
C ARG A 273 7.01 -6.88 20.41
N ASP A 274 7.69 -7.74 19.66
CA ASP A 274 9.12 -8.03 19.82
C ASP A 274 10.00 -7.05 19.03
N ASN A 275 9.39 -6.09 18.32
CA ASN A 275 10.05 -5.12 17.44
C ASN A 275 10.94 -5.80 16.37
N ASN A 276 10.48 -6.93 15.84
CA ASN A 276 11.16 -7.74 14.84
C ASN A 276 10.45 -7.66 13.48
N ILE A 277 10.84 -6.66 12.69
CA ILE A 277 10.20 -6.36 11.40
C ILE A 277 10.47 -7.42 10.33
N SER A 278 11.62 -8.11 10.38
CA SER A 278 11.92 -9.17 9.41
C SER A 278 11.01 -10.40 9.55
N ALA A 279 10.31 -10.54 10.69
CA ALA A 279 9.31 -11.58 10.90
C ALA A 279 7.90 -11.16 10.44
N CYS A 280 7.69 -9.93 9.95
CA CYS A 280 6.37 -9.53 9.50
C CYS A 280 5.95 -10.35 8.28
N PRO A 281 4.64 -10.66 8.15
CA PRO A 281 4.12 -11.28 6.94
C PRO A 281 4.46 -10.43 5.72
N GLU A 282 4.81 -11.08 4.60
CA GLU A 282 5.21 -10.41 3.35
C GLU A 282 4.20 -9.34 2.92
N LYS A 283 2.90 -9.65 3.02
CA LYS A 283 1.80 -8.73 2.68
C LYS A 283 1.74 -7.43 3.52
N TYR A 284 2.42 -7.37 4.66
CA TYR A 284 2.44 -6.21 5.57
C TYR A 284 3.86 -5.66 5.78
N MET A 285 4.86 -6.13 5.03
CA MET A 285 6.25 -5.75 5.26
C MET A 285 6.48 -4.24 5.13
N THR A 286 5.80 -3.59 4.18
CA THR A 286 5.87 -2.14 3.98
C THR A 286 5.30 -1.39 5.19
N GLU A 287 4.10 -1.76 5.65
CA GLU A 287 3.44 -1.18 6.82
C GLU A 287 4.22 -1.44 8.11
N CYS A 288 4.80 -2.64 8.29
CA CYS A 288 5.64 -2.92 9.44
C CYS A 288 6.94 -2.10 9.42
N GLY A 289 7.57 -1.98 8.25
CA GLY A 289 8.78 -1.17 8.06
C GLY A 289 8.54 0.31 8.35
N VAL A 290 7.42 0.86 7.86
CA VAL A 290 7.07 2.25 8.11
C VAL A 290 6.65 2.50 9.56
N PHE A 291 5.96 1.55 10.21
CA PHE A 291 5.65 1.63 11.63
C PHE A 291 6.91 1.71 12.49
N SER A 292 7.92 0.89 12.18
CA SER A 292 9.19 0.84 12.91
C SER A 292 10.00 2.12 12.73
N THR A 293 10.15 2.58 11.48
CA THR A 293 10.95 3.75 11.13
C THR A 293 10.25 5.08 11.38
N LYS A 294 8.90 5.08 11.45
CA LYS A 294 8.03 6.27 11.56
C LYS A 294 8.29 7.31 10.47
N SER A 295 8.75 6.85 9.30
CA SER A 295 9.15 7.73 8.22
C SER A 295 8.35 7.44 6.97
N GLY A 296 7.58 8.43 6.50
CA GLY A 296 6.91 8.38 5.21
C GLY A 296 7.86 8.20 4.02
N SER A 297 9.18 8.33 4.21
CA SER A 297 10.18 8.04 3.18
C SER A 297 10.11 6.60 2.67
N VAL A 298 9.68 5.62 3.49
CA VAL A 298 9.48 4.24 3.00
C VAL A 298 8.36 4.18 1.95
N CYS A 299 7.38 5.08 2.05
CA CYS A 299 6.26 5.15 1.12
C CYS A 299 6.64 5.80 -0.22
N SER A 300 7.77 6.51 -0.32
CA SER A 300 8.16 7.20 -1.56
C SER A 300 8.47 6.25 -2.70
N LEU A 301 8.97 5.04 -2.41
CA LEU A 301 9.19 4.00 -3.42
C LEU A 301 7.88 3.59 -4.13
N ILE A 302 6.74 3.73 -3.45
CA ILE A 302 5.42 3.46 -4.04
C ILE A 302 5.01 4.62 -4.96
N LEU A 303 5.38 5.86 -4.62
CA LEU A 303 5.15 7.01 -5.50
C LEU A 303 5.83 6.84 -6.85
N ASP A 304 7.08 6.41 -6.87
CA ASP A 304 7.80 6.18 -8.12
C ASP A 304 7.11 5.12 -9.00
N LYS A 305 6.56 4.07 -8.37
CA LYS A 305 5.75 3.06 -9.08
C LYS A 305 4.45 3.65 -9.61
N ILE A 306 3.72 4.44 -8.81
CA ILE A 306 2.49 5.12 -9.23
C ILE A 306 2.78 5.99 -10.47
N ALA A 307 3.81 6.83 -10.40
CA ALA A 307 4.17 7.72 -11.49
C ALA A 307 4.60 6.96 -12.76
N GLY A 308 5.43 5.92 -12.60
CA GLY A 308 5.87 5.07 -13.70
C GLY A 308 4.71 4.34 -14.38
N THR A 309 3.83 3.70 -13.60
CA THR A 309 2.64 3.02 -14.13
C THR A 309 1.72 4.00 -14.84
N PHE A 310 1.42 5.15 -14.22
CA PHE A 310 0.54 6.14 -14.83
C PHE A 310 1.11 6.69 -16.15
N ALA A 311 2.38 7.08 -16.19
CA ALA A 311 3.01 7.63 -17.39
C ALA A 311 3.12 6.60 -18.52
N GLN A 312 3.41 5.34 -18.19
CA GLN A 312 3.44 4.25 -19.17
C GLN A 312 2.05 4.00 -19.77
N THR A 313 1.00 4.01 -18.94
CA THR A 313 -0.37 3.86 -19.41
C THR A 313 -0.80 5.04 -20.27
N GLU A 314 -0.55 6.29 -19.84
CA GLU A 314 -0.83 7.47 -20.66
C GLU A 314 -0.14 7.40 -22.03
N ALA A 315 1.16 7.09 -22.08
CA ALA A 315 1.89 6.96 -23.33
C ALA A 315 1.32 5.87 -24.25
N THR A 316 0.84 4.76 -23.69
CA THR A 316 0.21 3.67 -24.45
C THR A 316 -1.10 4.12 -25.08
N HIS A 317 -1.95 4.79 -24.29
CA HIS A 317 -3.21 5.37 -24.78
C HIS A 317 -2.95 6.46 -25.84
N GLU A 318 -1.96 7.31 -25.63
CA GLU A 318 -1.53 8.31 -26.60
C GLU A 318 -1.08 7.68 -27.92
N GLN A 319 -0.30 6.60 -27.89
CA GLN A 319 0.12 5.93 -29.13
C GLN A 319 -1.08 5.37 -29.91
N ASN A 320 -2.08 4.84 -29.21
CA ASN A 320 -3.28 4.22 -29.79
C ASN A 320 -4.36 5.23 -30.21
N MET A 321 -4.24 6.52 -29.85
CA MET A 321 -5.17 7.56 -30.29
C MET A 321 -5.09 7.83 -31.80
N SER A 322 -6.26 8.06 -32.43
CA SER A 322 -6.33 8.40 -33.86
C SER A 322 -5.63 9.73 -34.16
N PRO A 323 -5.04 9.91 -35.36
CA PRO A 323 -4.34 11.14 -35.73
C PRO A 323 -5.21 12.40 -35.64
N GLU A 324 -6.49 12.30 -36.02
CA GLU A 324 -7.43 13.42 -35.95
C GLU A 324 -7.69 13.84 -34.49
N LYS A 325 -7.76 12.87 -33.59
CA LYS A 325 -7.97 13.12 -32.17
C LYS A 325 -6.71 13.69 -31.50
N LYS A 326 -5.53 13.19 -31.86
CA LYS A 326 -4.23 13.79 -31.46
C LYS A 326 -4.17 15.27 -31.84
N LYS A 327 -4.56 15.61 -33.07
CA LYS A 327 -4.60 17.00 -33.54
C LYS A 327 -5.56 17.86 -32.72
N ARG A 328 -6.77 17.37 -32.43
CA ARG A 328 -7.75 18.10 -31.59
C ARG A 328 -7.26 18.31 -30.15
N LEU A 329 -6.63 17.30 -29.55
CA LEU A 329 -6.03 17.40 -28.22
C LEU A 329 -4.86 18.39 -28.19
N GLU A 330 -4.01 18.38 -29.21
CA GLU A 330 -2.89 19.32 -29.30
C GLU A 330 -3.38 20.77 -29.49
N GLU A 331 -4.42 20.99 -30.30
CA GLU A 331 -5.07 22.30 -30.44
C GLU A 331 -5.74 22.75 -29.14
N ALA A 332 -6.38 21.85 -28.39
CA ALA A 332 -6.96 22.15 -27.08
C ALA A 332 -5.87 22.50 -26.05
N ARG A 333 -4.77 21.75 -26.02
CA ARG A 333 -3.64 22.01 -25.10
C ARG A 333 -2.99 23.35 -25.39
N LYS A 334 -2.77 23.69 -26.66
CA LYS A 334 -2.25 25.02 -27.07
C LYS A 334 -3.16 26.16 -26.62
N LYS A 335 -4.49 25.98 -26.67
CA LYS A 335 -5.45 26.98 -26.17
C LYS A 335 -5.41 27.13 -24.65
N GLU A 336 -5.25 26.03 -23.91
CA GLU A 336 -5.13 26.08 -22.45
C GLU A 336 -3.80 26.70 -22.00
N GLU A 337 -2.68 26.33 -22.64
CA GLU A 337 -1.37 26.96 -22.43
C GLU A 337 -1.43 28.47 -22.70
N GLN A 338 -2.09 28.90 -23.79
CA GLN A 338 -2.31 30.32 -24.06
C GLN A 338 -3.11 31.01 -22.97
N LYS A 339 -4.21 30.42 -22.48
CA LYS A 339 -4.98 30.98 -21.36
C LYS A 339 -4.16 31.13 -20.09
N ILE A 340 -3.36 30.12 -19.75
CA ILE A 340 -2.49 30.18 -18.57
C ILE A 340 -1.47 31.31 -18.72
N ILE A 341 -0.84 31.46 -19.89
CA ILE A 341 0.11 32.55 -20.16
C ILE A 341 -0.60 33.91 -20.08
N GLU A 342 -1.80 34.05 -20.63
CA GLU A 342 -2.60 35.27 -20.54
C GLU A 342 -2.96 35.62 -19.09
N ASP A 343 -3.39 34.65 -18.29
CA ASP A 343 -3.72 34.85 -16.88
C ASP A 343 -2.48 35.18 -16.04
N VAL A 344 -1.34 34.52 -16.29
CA VAL A 344 -0.06 34.85 -15.65
C VAL A 344 0.36 36.27 -16.01
N ASN A 345 0.28 36.66 -17.28
CA ASN A 345 0.61 38.01 -17.72
C ASN A 345 -0.34 39.07 -17.13
N LYS A 346 -1.63 38.77 -17.04
CA LYS A 346 -2.64 39.64 -16.42
C LYS A 346 -2.36 39.82 -14.92
N ASN A 347 -2.04 38.73 -14.22
CA ASN A 347 -1.69 38.79 -12.80
C ASN A 347 -0.36 39.53 -12.57
N ALA A 348 0.62 39.36 -13.47
CA ALA A 348 1.87 40.12 -13.42
C ALA A 348 1.64 41.63 -13.65
N ARG A 349 0.79 42.01 -14.61
CA ARG A 349 0.42 43.43 -14.84
C ARG A 349 -0.27 44.05 -13.64
N LYS A 350 -1.23 43.33 -13.03
CA LYS A 350 -1.87 43.69 -11.76
C LYS A 350 -0.87 43.91 -10.65
N ALA A 351 0.04 42.96 -10.44
CA ALA A 351 1.06 43.03 -9.39
C ALA A 351 2.04 44.20 -9.60
N LEU A 352 2.28 44.60 -10.85
CA LEU A 352 3.13 45.73 -11.21
C LEU A 352 2.39 47.08 -11.24
N GLY A 353 1.10 47.11 -10.89
CA GLY A 353 0.30 48.34 -10.91
C GLY A 353 0.10 48.95 -12.30
N LYS A 354 0.13 48.11 -13.35
CA LYS A 354 -0.01 48.53 -14.76
C LYS A 354 -1.40 48.22 -15.34
N ASP A 355 -2.43 48.23 -14.50
CA ASP A 355 -3.82 48.00 -14.92
C ASP A 355 -4.50 49.30 -15.36
#